data_AF-A0A5J4SSR3-F1
#
_entry.id   AF-A0A5J4SSR3-F1
#
_cell.length_a   1.000
_cell.length_b   1.000
_cell.length_c   1.000
_cell.angle_alpha   90.00
_cell.angle_beta   90.00
_cell.angle_gamma   90.00
#
_symmetry.space_group_name_H-M   'P 1'
#
loop_
_entity.id
_entity.type
_entity.pdbx_description
1 polymer ?
#
loop_
_entity_poly.entity_id
_entity_poly.type
_entity_poly.pdbx_seq_one_letter_code
_entity_poly.pdbx_strand_id
1 'polypeptide(L)'
;TEKGVKLTEKKAFNIGLFQCIAMIPGISRSMATIVGGMAQKMTRKDAAEFSFFLAVPTMFAATGYKVVKLFLNGETRALTNNIPALVIGNITAFIVALLAIRFFIGYVTKYGFKTFGYYRIIVGGIILVMFAAGYNLKIV
;
A
#
# COMPACT_ATOMS: atom_id res chain seq x y z
N THR A 1 8.44 -21.40 18.89
CA THR A 1 8.86 -21.41 17.47
C THR A 1 7.64 -21.67 16.60
N GLU A 2 6.89 -20.62 16.26
CA GLU A 2 5.77 -20.75 15.30
C GLU A 2 6.35 -21.08 13.92
N LYS A 3 6.33 -22.37 13.55
CA LYS A 3 6.53 -22.77 12.15
C LYS A 3 5.35 -22.20 11.36
N GLY A 4 5.59 -21.13 10.62
CA GLY A 4 4.61 -20.53 9.73
C GLY A 4 4.04 -21.58 8.78
N VAL A 5 2.72 -21.61 8.64
CA VAL A 5 2.07 -22.55 7.73
C VAL A 5 2.51 -22.24 6.30
N LYS A 6 3.02 -23.25 5.59
CA LYS A 6 3.54 -23.13 4.22
C LYS A 6 2.56 -22.37 3.31
N LEU A 7 3.09 -21.43 2.53
CA LEU A 7 2.33 -20.74 1.48
C LEU A 7 1.92 -21.76 0.42
N THR A 8 0.64 -21.74 0.03
CA THR A 8 0.08 -22.60 -1.03
C THR A 8 -0.67 -21.73 -2.02
N GLU A 9 -0.87 -22.20 -3.24
CA GLU A 9 -1.59 -21.45 -4.28
C GLU A 9 -3.00 -21.04 -3.82
N LYS A 10 -3.71 -21.93 -3.12
CA LYS A 10 -5.02 -21.62 -2.54
C LYS A 10 -4.96 -20.43 -1.57
N LYS A 11 -3.90 -20.36 -0.76
CA LYS A 11 -3.70 -19.23 0.15
C LYS A 11 -3.37 -17.95 -0.59
N ALA A 12 -2.46 -18.02 -1.57
CA ALA A 12 -2.10 -16.87 -2.39
C ALA A 12 -3.33 -16.29 -3.12
N PHE A 13 -4.16 -17.16 -3.71
CA PHE A 13 -5.42 -16.77 -4.35
C PHE A 13 -6.37 -16.07 -3.38
N ASN A 14 -6.58 -16.64 -2.20
CA ASN A 14 -7.41 -16.02 -1.16
C ASN A 14 -6.86 -14.65 -0.73
N ILE A 15 -5.54 -14.48 -0.57
CA ILE A 15 -4.94 -13.16 -0.27
C ILE A 15 -5.22 -12.17 -1.41
N GLY A 16 -5.21 -12.63 -2.65
CA GLY A 16 -5.64 -11.84 -3.82
C GLY A 16 -7.07 -11.33 -3.70
N LEU A 17 -8.02 -12.16 -3.24
CA LEU A 17 -9.39 -11.73 -2.97
C LEU A 17 -9.47 -10.66 -1.88
N PHE A 18 -8.69 -10.79 -0.80
CA PHE A 18 -8.57 -9.73 0.20
C PHE A 18 -7.97 -8.44 -0.39
N GLN A 19 -7.04 -8.55 -1.36
CA GLN A 19 -6.48 -7.39 -2.03
C GLN A 19 -7.53 -6.60 -2.81
N CYS A 20 -8.57 -7.23 -3.33
CA CYS A 20 -9.66 -6.53 -4.03
C CYS A 20 -10.35 -5.48 -3.13
N ILE A 21 -10.37 -5.68 -1.80
CA ILE A 21 -10.90 -4.69 -0.85
C ILE A 21 -10.09 -3.39 -0.89
N ALA A 22 -8.80 -3.45 -1.25
CA ALA A 22 -7.95 -2.27 -1.40
C ALA A 22 -8.30 -1.39 -2.62
N MET A 23 -9.26 -1.80 -3.46
CA MET A 23 -9.78 -0.95 -4.52
C MET A 23 -10.63 0.22 -3.99
N ILE A 24 -11.11 0.13 -2.75
CA ILE A 24 -11.78 1.25 -2.07
C ILE A 24 -10.71 2.27 -1.66
N PRO A 25 -10.76 3.52 -2.17
CA PRO A 25 -9.77 4.54 -1.83
C PRO A 25 -9.65 4.76 -0.32
N GLY A 26 -8.41 4.86 0.16
CA GLY A 26 -8.11 4.96 1.60
C GLY A 26 -7.95 3.61 2.30
N ILE A 27 -8.41 2.51 1.71
CA ILE A 27 -8.05 1.17 2.19
C ILE A 27 -6.61 0.87 1.76
N SER A 28 -5.77 0.57 2.73
CA SER A 28 -4.38 0.22 2.49
C SER A 28 -4.25 -1.18 1.92
N ARG A 29 -3.68 -1.26 0.71
CA ARG A 29 -3.35 -2.50 0.01
C ARG A 29 -2.48 -3.44 0.83
N SER A 30 -1.44 -2.92 1.49
CA SER A 30 -0.57 -3.75 2.34
C SER A 30 -1.33 -4.33 3.52
N MET A 31 -2.18 -3.55 4.20
CA MET A 31 -2.97 -4.07 5.33
C MET A 31 -4.01 -5.10 4.90
N ALA A 32 -4.74 -4.86 3.79
CA ALA A 32 -5.73 -5.80 3.28
C ALA A 32 -5.11 -7.18 3.00
N THR A 33 -3.95 -7.21 2.35
CA THR A 33 -3.23 -8.44 2.03
C THR A 33 -2.56 -9.10 3.24
N ILE A 34 -2.00 -8.33 4.17
CA ILE A 34 -1.40 -8.89 5.39
C ILE A 34 -2.48 -9.48 6.30
N VAL A 35 -3.59 -8.78 6.51
CA VAL A 35 -4.72 -9.29 7.29
C VAL A 35 -5.31 -10.52 6.62
N GLY A 36 -5.44 -10.53 5.28
CA GLY A 36 -5.84 -11.72 4.52
C GLY A 36 -4.86 -12.90 4.66
N GLY A 37 -3.56 -12.65 4.76
CA GLY A 37 -2.55 -13.68 5.05
C GLY A 37 -2.65 -14.21 6.48
N MET A 38 -2.83 -13.32 7.46
CA MET A 38 -3.01 -13.69 8.86
C MET A 38 -4.31 -14.47 9.11
N ALA A 39 -5.40 -14.10 8.43
CA ALA A 39 -6.66 -14.86 8.43
C ALA A 39 -6.47 -16.31 7.94
N GLN A 40 -5.42 -16.56 7.15
CA GLN A 40 -5.01 -17.87 6.66
C GLN A 40 -3.87 -18.50 7.48
N LYS A 41 -3.69 -18.03 8.72
CA LYS A 41 -2.72 -18.54 9.71
C LYS A 41 -1.26 -18.37 9.28
N MET A 42 -0.96 -17.40 8.42
CA MET A 42 0.44 -16.99 8.18
C MET A 42 0.95 -16.17 9.36
N THR A 43 2.25 -16.24 9.63
CA THR A 43 2.85 -15.32 10.60
C THR A 43 2.80 -13.89 10.07
N ARG A 44 2.87 -12.90 10.96
CA ARG A 44 2.88 -11.47 10.55
C ARG A 44 4.02 -11.17 9.58
N LYS A 45 5.18 -11.80 9.80
CA LYS A 45 6.37 -11.67 8.96
C LYS A 45 6.12 -12.24 7.57
N ASP A 46 5.69 -13.50 7.47
CA ASP A 46 5.45 -14.16 6.17
C ASP A 46 4.36 -13.43 5.38
N ALA A 47 3.29 -12.98 6.06
CA ALA A 47 2.20 -12.24 5.42
C ALA A 47 2.67 -10.85 4.93
N ALA A 48 3.53 -10.17 5.69
CA ALA A 48 4.15 -8.90 5.28
C ALA A 48 5.07 -9.10 4.08
N GLU A 49 5.98 -10.07 4.12
CA GLU A 49 6.87 -10.37 3.00
C GLU A 49 6.08 -10.72 1.73
N PHE A 50 5.09 -11.61 1.83
CA PHE A 50 4.22 -11.94 0.70
C PHE A 50 3.47 -10.71 0.16
N SER A 51 2.94 -9.85 1.05
CA SER A 51 2.29 -8.60 0.66
C SER A 51 3.24 -7.67 -0.11
N PHE A 52 4.50 -7.54 0.29
CA PHE A 52 5.49 -6.74 -0.44
C PHE A 52 5.84 -7.36 -1.79
N PHE A 53 5.97 -8.68 -1.89
CA PHE A 53 6.17 -9.34 -3.18
C PHE A 53 4.97 -9.16 -4.12
N LEU A 54 3.75 -9.34 -3.63
CA LEU A 54 2.52 -9.14 -4.40
C LEU A 54 2.36 -7.68 -4.86
N ALA A 55 2.91 -6.72 -4.10
CA ALA A 55 2.93 -5.31 -4.46
C ALA A 55 3.59 -5.03 -5.81
N VAL A 56 4.69 -5.74 -6.10
CA VAL A 56 5.56 -5.43 -7.24
C VAL A 56 4.79 -5.53 -8.57
N PRO A 57 4.20 -6.68 -8.94
CA PRO A 57 3.45 -6.77 -10.19
C PRO A 57 2.17 -5.92 -10.17
N THR A 58 1.50 -5.80 -9.03
CA THR A 58 0.20 -5.13 -8.93
C THR A 58 0.31 -3.61 -9.04
N MET A 59 1.27 -3.01 -8.33
CA MET A 59 1.52 -1.56 -8.39
C MET A 59 2.21 -1.17 -9.70
N PHE A 60 3.06 -2.04 -10.26
CA PHE A 60 3.62 -1.82 -11.59
C PHE A 60 2.52 -1.80 -12.65
N ALA A 61 1.62 -2.77 -12.66
CA ALA A 61 0.48 -2.81 -13.58
C ALA A 61 -0.43 -1.58 -13.40
N ALA A 62 -0.77 -1.21 -12.17
CA ALA A 62 -1.61 -0.03 -11.90
C ALA A 62 -0.95 1.28 -12.33
N THR A 63 0.36 1.44 -12.08
CA THR A 63 1.11 2.64 -12.49
C THR A 63 1.27 2.69 -14.01
N GLY A 64 1.63 1.57 -14.65
CA GLY A 64 1.74 1.47 -16.09
C GLY A 64 0.41 1.78 -16.79
N TYR A 65 -0.70 1.24 -16.29
CA TYR A 65 -2.04 1.56 -16.77
C TYR A 65 -2.35 3.06 -16.66
N LYS A 66 -2.02 3.69 -15.52
CA LYS A 66 -2.22 5.12 -15.32
C LYS A 66 -1.39 5.96 -16.29
N VAL A 67 -0.14 5.57 -16.54
CA VAL A 67 0.74 6.23 -17.52
C VAL A 67 0.17 6.10 -18.93
N VAL A 68 -0.21 4.89 -19.36
CA VAL A 68 -0.84 4.67 -20.69
C VAL A 68 -2.10 5.52 -20.85
N LYS A 69 -2.94 5.61 -19.81
CA LYS A 69 -4.14 6.44 -19.83
C LYS A 69 -3.83 7.94 -20.03
N LEU A 70 -2.77 8.45 -19.42
CA LEU A 70 -2.33 9.83 -19.62
C LEU A 70 -1.89 10.08 -21.08
N PHE A 71 -1.23 9.12 -21.71
CA PHE A 71 -0.87 9.20 -23.13
C PHE A 71 -2.10 9.19 -24.04
N LEU A 72 -3.04 8.26 -23.81
CA LEU A 72 -4.26 8.15 -24.61
C LEU A 72 -5.18 9.37 -24.49
N ASN A 73 -5.22 10.01 -23.33
CA ASN A 73 -6.02 11.20 -23.09
C ASN A 73 -5.35 12.52 -23.55
N GLY A 74 -4.11 12.46 -24.07
CA GLY A 74 -3.37 13.67 -24.46
C GLY A 74 -2.90 14.54 -23.28
N GLU A 75 -2.96 14.04 -22.06
CA GLU A 75 -2.60 14.75 -20.82
C GLU A 75 -1.10 14.67 -20.50
N THR A 76 -0.27 14.40 -21.51
CA THR A 76 1.18 14.19 -21.36
C THR A 76 1.93 15.44 -20.89
N ARG A 77 1.34 16.64 -21.03
CA ARG A 77 1.90 17.90 -20.51
C ARG A 77 2.11 17.85 -19.00
N ALA A 78 1.27 17.12 -18.26
CA ALA A 78 1.44 16.94 -16.81
C ALA A 78 2.71 16.13 -16.48
N LEU A 79 3.08 15.18 -17.32
CA LEU A 79 4.32 14.40 -17.18
C LEU A 79 5.53 15.24 -17.57
N THR A 80 5.51 15.86 -18.76
CA THR A 80 6.68 16.58 -19.30
C THR A 80 7.08 17.80 -18.48
N ASN A 81 6.11 18.53 -17.92
CA ASN A 81 6.39 19.71 -17.10
C ASN A 81 6.96 19.36 -15.72
N ASN A 82 6.77 18.13 -15.25
CA ASN A 82 7.13 17.71 -13.90
C ASN A 82 8.23 16.65 -13.87
N ILE A 83 8.94 16.41 -14.99
CA ILE A 83 10.01 15.39 -15.08
C ILE A 83 11.04 15.53 -13.95
N PRO A 84 11.57 16.72 -13.62
CA PRO A 84 12.54 16.83 -12.52
C PRO A 84 11.97 16.38 -11.18
N ALA A 85 10.74 16.78 -10.86
CA ALA A 85 10.06 16.40 -9.62
C ALA A 85 9.75 14.90 -9.58
N LEU A 86 9.36 14.30 -10.71
CA LEU A 86 9.10 12.86 -10.82
C LEU A 86 10.38 12.04 -10.61
N VAL A 87 11.52 12.48 -11.17
CA VAL A 87 12.80 11.78 -11.02
C VAL A 87 13.30 11.88 -9.57
N ILE A 88 13.33 13.08 -9.00
CA ILE A 88 13.77 13.29 -7.61
C ILE A 88 12.84 12.52 -6.67
N GLY A 89 11.52 12.65 -6.84
CA GLY A 89 10.53 11.94 -6.05
C GLY A 89 10.66 10.42 -6.15
N ASN A 90 10.95 9.88 -7.33
CA ASN A 90 11.17 8.45 -7.53
C ASN A 90 12.42 7.96 -6.77
N ILE A 91 13.55 8.65 -6.91
CA ILE A 91 14.80 8.31 -6.20
C ILE A 91 14.60 8.38 -4.69
N THR A 92 14.01 9.48 -4.19
CA THR A 92 13.72 9.65 -2.76
C THR A 92 12.77 8.56 -2.26
N ALA A 93 11.68 8.29 -2.98
CA ALA A 93 10.73 7.25 -2.60
C ALA A 93 11.37 5.86 -2.60
N PHE A 94 12.26 5.56 -3.55
CA PHE A 94 12.99 4.30 -3.61
C PHE A 94 13.88 4.10 -2.38
N ILE A 95 14.72 5.09 -2.05
CA ILE A 95 15.63 5.01 -0.90
C ILE A 95 14.82 4.88 0.41
N VAL A 96 13.80 5.72 0.59
CA VAL A 96 12.96 5.68 1.80
C VAL A 96 12.19 4.37 1.88
N ALA A 97 11.69 3.82 0.77
CA ALA A 97 10.98 2.55 0.76
C ALA A 97 11.88 1.38 1.22
N LEU A 98 13.14 1.33 0.77
CA LEU A 98 14.08 0.29 1.22
C LEU A 98 14.30 0.30 2.73
N LEU A 99 14.45 1.50 3.32
CA LEU A 99 14.59 1.67 4.76
C LEU A 99 13.27 1.33 5.48
N ALA A 100 12.15 1.82 4.95
CA ALA A 100 10.84 1.65 5.53
C ALA A 100 10.39 0.18 5.54
N ILE A 101 10.67 -0.62 4.51
CA ILE A 101 10.29 -2.03 4.45
C ILE A 101 10.97 -2.81 5.58
N ARG A 102 12.30 -2.65 5.73
CA ARG A 102 13.06 -3.33 6.79
C ARG A 102 12.57 -2.93 8.17
N PHE A 103 12.40 -1.64 8.41
CA PHE A 103 11.88 -1.12 9.67
C PHE A 103 10.46 -1.65 9.95
N PHE A 104 9.58 -1.58 8.96
CA PHE A 104 8.18 -1.98 9.08
C PHE A 104 8.03 -3.46 9.41
N ILE A 105 8.72 -4.36 8.68
CA ILE A 105 8.67 -5.80 8.94
C ILE A 105 9.19 -6.09 10.35
N GLY A 106 10.29 -5.46 10.77
CA GLY A 106 10.84 -5.62 12.12
C GLY A 106 9.86 -5.13 13.20
N TYR A 107 9.30 -3.93 13.02
CA TYR A 107 8.36 -3.32 13.97
C TYR A 107 7.10 -4.17 14.13
N VAL A 108 6.47 -4.56 13.01
CA VAL A 108 5.18 -5.24 13.04
C VAL A 108 5.30 -6.67 13.55
N THR A 109 6.45 -7.30 13.33
CA THR A 109 6.74 -8.63 13.91
C THR A 109 6.84 -8.54 15.43
N LYS A 110 7.40 -7.46 15.98
CA LYS A 110 7.60 -7.27 17.43
C LYS A 110 6.38 -6.69 18.16
N TYR A 111 5.75 -5.65 17.62
CA TYR A 111 4.72 -4.86 18.30
C TYR A 111 3.32 -5.04 17.70
N GLY A 112 3.20 -5.71 16.54
CA GLY A 112 1.92 -5.89 15.85
C GLY A 112 1.38 -4.61 15.20
N PHE A 113 0.07 -4.59 14.91
CA PHE A 113 -0.58 -3.55 14.12
C PHE A 113 -1.34 -2.48 14.92
N LYS A 114 -1.44 -2.61 16.26
CA LYS A 114 -2.29 -1.74 17.09
C LYS A 114 -1.98 -0.25 16.88
N THR A 115 -0.69 0.12 16.89
CA THR A 115 -0.23 1.50 16.66
C THR A 115 -0.68 2.05 15.31
N PHE A 116 -0.63 1.24 14.24
CA PHE A 116 -1.10 1.64 12.92
C PHE A 116 -2.62 1.82 12.86
N GLY A 117 -3.36 1.03 13.66
CA GLY A 117 -4.81 1.19 13.83
C GLY A 117 -5.16 2.54 14.43
N TYR A 118 -4.55 2.90 15.57
CA TYR A 118 -4.76 4.21 16.21
C TYR A 118 -4.36 5.37 15.29
N TYR A 119 -3.21 5.25 14.61
CA TYR A 119 -2.78 6.23 13.61
C TYR A 119 -3.87 6.48 12.55
N ARG A 120 -4.49 5.43 12.01
CA ARG A 120 -5.57 5.59 11.01
C ARG A 120 -6.83 6.23 11.57
N ILE A 121 -7.23 5.88 12.80
CA ILE A 121 -8.40 6.49 13.44
C ILE A 121 -8.17 7.99 13.61
N ILE A 122 -6.98 8.38 14.07
CA ILE A 122 -6.61 9.79 14.25
C ILE A 122 -6.60 10.53 12.90
N VAL A 123 -5.88 10.01 11.90
CA VAL A 123 -5.80 10.66 10.57
C VAL A 123 -7.16 10.73 9.90
N GLY A 124 -7.95 9.66 9.96
CA GLY A 124 -9.32 9.64 9.43
C GLY A 124 -10.22 10.65 10.15
N GLY A 125 -10.11 10.75 11.47
CA GLY A 125 -10.82 11.75 12.26
C GLY A 125 -10.46 13.18 11.87
N ILE A 126 -9.17 13.47 11.68
CA ILE A 126 -8.71 14.79 11.22
C ILE A 126 -9.31 15.12 9.85
N ILE A 127 -9.28 14.18 8.91
CA ILE A 127 -9.86 14.37 7.57
C ILE A 127 -11.37 14.66 7.66
N LEU A 128 -12.10 13.95 8.51
CA LEU A 128 -13.54 14.18 8.71
C LEU A 128 -13.83 15.55 9.34
N VAL A 129 -13.02 15.98 10.32
CA VAL A 129 -13.15 17.31 10.94
C VAL A 129 -12.84 18.41 9.93
N MET A 130 -11.79 18.26 9.13
CA MET A 130 -11.46 19.22 8.07
C MET A 130 -12.58 19.31 7.03
N PHE A 131 -13.16 18.17 6.66
CA PHE A 131 -14.31 18.13 5.76
C PHE A 131 -15.52 18.87 6.35
N ALA A 132 -15.84 18.59 7.63
CA ALA A 132 -16.93 19.25 8.33
C ALA A 132 -16.71 20.76 8.52
N ALA A 133 -15.45 21.18 8.67
CA ALA A 133 -15.06 22.59 8.76
C ALA A 133 -15.04 23.31 7.38
N GLY A 134 -15.40 22.62 6.29
CA GLY A 134 -15.53 23.22 4.95
C GLY A 134 -14.22 23.35 4.18
N TYR A 135 -13.15 22.67 4.60
CA TYR A 135 -11.91 22.64 3.81
C TYR A 135 -12.10 21.87 2.50
N ASN A 136 -11.55 22.41 1.41
CA ASN A 136 -11.54 21.72 0.12
C ASN A 136 -10.48 20.60 0.14
N LEU A 137 -10.94 19.36 0.34
CA LEU A 137 -10.09 18.16 0.40
C LEU A 137 -9.86 17.52 -0.96
N LYS A 138 -10.10 18.23 -2.08
CA LYS A 138 -9.74 17.71 -3.40
C LYS A 138 -8.22 17.57 -3.46
N ILE A 139 -7.76 16.34 -3.62
CA ILE A 139 -6.37 16.02 -3.92
C ILE A 139 -6.14 16.53 -5.35
N VAL A 140 -5.32 17.57 -5.49
CA VAL A 140 -4.84 18.12 -6.77
C VAL A 140 -4.01 17.06 -7.50
#